data_AF-A0A8T5LE78-F1
#
_entry.id   AF-A0A8T5LE78-F1
#
_cell.length_a   1.000
_cell.length_b   1.000
_cell.length_c   1.000
_cell.angle_alpha   90.00
_cell.angle_beta   90.00
_cell.angle_gamma   90.00
#
_symmetry.space_group_name_H-M   'P 1'
#
loop_
_entity.id
_entity.type
_entity.pdbx_description
1 polymer ?
#
loop_
_entity_poly.entity_id
_entity_poly.type
_entity_poly.pdbx_seq_one_letter_code
_entity_poly.pdbx_strand_id
1 'polypeptide(L)' 'DYFKLAHNESSYVVEALREQGLYVGEIVYYQGLQGPIKIWEISYPSDIEANPKFLQKTFPNPELFLAKPGEY' A
#
# COMPACT_ATOMS: atom_id res chain seq x y z
N ASP A 1 4.78 -16.37 13.66
CA ASP A 1 4.56 -15.01 13.14
C ASP A 1 5.56 -14.67 12.07
N TYR A 2 5.11 -14.59 10.81
CA TYR A 2 5.94 -14.17 9.68
C TYR A 2 5.84 -12.68 9.38
N PHE A 3 4.82 -12.01 9.94
CA PHE A 3 4.56 -10.59 9.75
C PHE A 3 4.58 -9.90 11.11
N LYS A 4 5.40 -8.87 11.21
CA LYS A 4 5.49 -8.03 12.40
C LYS A 4 5.36 -6.57 11.99
N LEU A 5 4.46 -5.83 12.65
CA LEU A 5 4.35 -4.40 12.41
C LEU A 5 5.59 -3.72 13.01
N ALA A 6 6.46 -3.22 12.14
CA ALA A 6 7.72 -2.59 12.53
C ALA A 6 7.57 -1.09 12.76
N HIS A 7 6.65 -0.44 12.02
CA HIS A 7 6.37 0.99 12.13
C HIS A 7 4.90 1.27 11.83
N ASN A 8 4.31 2.20 12.57
CA ASN A 8 2.98 2.73 12.31
C ASN A 8 3.00 4.23 12.54
N GLU A 9 2.67 4.98 11.50
CA GLU A 9 2.66 6.43 11.53
C GLU A 9 1.37 6.95 10.92
N SER A 10 0.61 7.70 11.71
CA SER A 10 -0.60 8.37 11.24
C SER A 10 -0.29 9.38 10.16
N SER A 11 -1.21 9.58 9.23
CA SER A 11 -1.12 10.73 8.33
C SER A 11 -1.35 12.03 9.09
N TYR A 12 -0.75 13.11 8.58
CA TYR A 12 -0.93 14.46 9.15
C TYR A 12 -2.41 14.85 9.28
N VAL A 13 -3.24 14.47 8.31
CA VAL A 13 -4.68 14.79 8.33
C VAL A 13 -5.40 14.07 9.47
N VAL A 14 -5.06 12.80 9.72
CA VAL A 14 -5.65 12.03 10.82
C VAL A 14 -5.23 12.62 12.17
N GLU A 15 -3.97 13.03 12.32
CA GLU A 15 -3.50 13.70 13.53
C GLU A 15 -4.20 15.05 13.74
N ALA A 16 -4.31 15.87 12.71
CA ALA A 16 -5.02 17.16 12.78
C ALA A 16 -6.51 17.00 13.16
N LEU A 17 -7.18 15.93 12.72
CA LEU A 17 -8.56 15.63 13.12
C LEU A 17 -8.65 15.18 14.58
N ARG A 18 -7.68 14.38 15.05
CA ARG A 18 -7.61 13.97 16.47
C ARG A 18 -7.38 15.16 17.40
N GLU A 19 -6.53 16.11 17.00
CA GLU A 19 -6.32 17.36 17.73
C GLU A 19 -7.60 18.19 17.86
N GLN A 20 -8.53 18.07 16.91
CA GLN A 20 -9.85 18.70 16.93
C GLN A 20 -10.91 17.88 17.70
N GLY A 21 -10.52 16.79 18.35
CA GLY A 21 -11.39 15.92 19.14
C GLY A 21 -12.15 14.86 18.33
N LEU A 22 -11.87 14.72 17.04
CA LEU A 22 -12.43 13.68 16.18
C LEU A 22 -11.55 12.43 16.21
N TYR A 23 -12.01 11.39 16.92
CA TYR A 23 -11.37 10.08 16.92
C TYR A 23 -11.83 9.25 15.72
N VAL A 24 -11.16 9.46 14.59
CA VAL A 24 -11.28 8.58 13.43
C VAL A 24 -10.32 7.40 13.62
N GLY A 25 -10.80 6.18 13.35
CA GLY A 25 -9.98 4.96 13.37
C GLY A 25 -8.85 5.00 12.34
N GLU A 26 -8.12 3.90 12.19
CA GLU A 26 -7.11 3.84 11.13
C GLU A 26 -7.80 3.82 9.75
N ILE A 27 -7.86 4.98 9.10
CA ILE A 27 -8.47 5.15 7.79
C ILE A 27 -7.59 4.43 6.77
N VAL A 28 -8.12 3.41 6.09
CA VAL A 28 -7.49 2.88 4.88
C VAL A 28 -8.09 3.68 3.73
N TYR A 29 -7.22 4.43 3.04
CA TYR A 29 -7.49 5.32 1.90
C TYR A 29 -8.98 5.48 1.51
N TYR A 30 -9.61 6.57 1.92
CA TYR A 30 -11.02 6.87 1.59
C TYR A 30 -11.13 8.25 0.94
N GLN A 31 -11.64 8.30 -0.29
CA GLN A 31 -11.95 9.55 -1.02
C GLN A 31 -10.80 10.59 -1.02
N GLY A 32 -9.55 10.16 -1.16
CA GLY A 32 -8.37 11.04 -1.21
C GLY A 32 -7.71 11.30 0.16
N LEU A 33 -8.29 10.84 1.26
CA LEU A 33 -7.62 10.84 2.56
C LEU A 33 -6.59 9.72 2.63
N GLN A 34 -5.32 10.05 2.82
CA GLN A 34 -4.28 9.07 3.05
C GLN A 34 -4.37 8.50 4.46
N GLY A 35 -4.34 7.17 4.53
CA GLY A 35 -4.23 6.42 5.76
C GLY A 35 -2.85 6.49 6.40
N PRO A 36 -2.68 5.86 7.58
CA PRO A 36 -1.37 5.73 8.20
C PRO A 36 -0.40 4.95 7.30
N ILE A 37 0.87 5.35 7.31
CA ILE A 37 1.96 4.59 6.72
C ILE A 37 2.31 3.45 7.69
N LYS A 38 2.29 2.22 7.17
CA LYS A 38 2.67 1.03 7.92
C LYS A 38 3.83 0.32 7.26
N ILE A 39 4.84 -0.02 8.04
CA ILE A 39 5.98 -0.83 7.59
C ILE A 39 5.93 -2.17 8.32
N TRP A 40 5.98 -3.24 7.54
CA TRP A 40 5.96 -4.60 8.04
C TRP A 40 7.35 -5.23 7.90
N GLU A 41 7.86 -5.78 8.98
CA GLU A 41 8.99 -6.70 8.98
C GLU A 41 8.47 -8.09 8.63
N ILE A 42 8.98 -8.65 7.53
CA ILE A 42 8.59 -9.96 7.03
C ILE A 42 9.74 -10.93 7.22
N SER A 43 9.50 -12.00 7.97
CA SER A 43 10.37 -13.17 8.00
C SER A 43 9.83 -14.19 7.02
N TYR A 44 10.56 -14.45 5.93
CA TYR A 44 10.14 -15.47 4.98
C TYR A 44 10.48 -16.86 5.52
N PRO A 45 9.51 -17.79 5.59
CA PRO A 45 9.82 -19.16 5.96
C PRO A 45 10.73 -19.84 4.94
N SER A 46 11.50 -20.82 5.40
CA SER A 46 12.44 -21.56 4.54
C SER A 46 11.76 -22.42 3.47
N ASP A 47 10.50 -22.80 3.68
CA ASP A 47 9.68 -23.62 2.77
C ASP A 47 8.74 -22.77 1.89
N ILE A 48 8.97 -21.46 1.81
CA ILE A 48 8.18 -20.60 0.93
C ILE A 48 8.36 -21.00 -0.55
N GLU A 49 7.24 -21.20 -1.24
CA GLU A 49 7.25 -21.49 -2.68
C GLU A 49 7.29 -20.19 -3.50
N ALA A 50 8.33 -20.03 -4.29
CA ALA A 50 8.40 -18.94 -5.26
C ALA A 50 7.43 -19.21 -6.42
N ASN A 51 6.58 -18.24 -6.76
CA ASN A 51 5.72 -18.32 -7.94
C ASN A 51 6.22 -17.37 -9.04
N PRO A 52 6.88 -17.90 -10.10
CA PRO A 52 7.45 -17.09 -11.16
C PRO A 52 6.44 -16.21 -11.91
N LYS A 53 5.14 -16.53 -11.87
CA LYS A 53 4.10 -15.73 -12.55
C LYS A 53 4.03 -14.29 -12.06
N PHE A 54 4.42 -14.06 -10.81
CA PHE A 54 4.41 -12.72 -10.19
C PHE A 54 5.72 -11.95 -10.47
N LEU A 55 6.72 -12.58 -11.07
CA LEU A 55 8.02 -11.98 -11.34
C LEU A 55 8.11 -11.50 -12.78
N GLN A 56 7.84 -10.22 -13.01
CA GLN A 56 8.02 -9.58 -14.31
C GLN A 56 9.41 -8.92 -14.40
N LYS A 57 10.33 -9.54 -15.13
CA LYS A 57 11.71 -9.03 -15.32
C LYS A 57 11.88 -8.15 -16.55
N THR A 58 10.93 -8.21 -17.47
CA THR A 58 10.92 -7.40 -18.68
C THR A 58 10.22 -6.08 -18.38
N PHE A 59 10.78 -4.97 -18.88
CA PHE A 59 10.12 -3.67 -18.85
C PHE A 59 8.69 -3.81 -19.44
N PRO A 60 7.67 -3.13 -18.89
CA PRO A 60 6.30 -3.29 -19.35
C PRO A 60 6.21 -3.07 -20.86
N ASN A 61 5.35 -3.84 -21.54
CA ASN A 61 5.10 -3.67 -22.97
C ASN A 61 4.84 -2.17 -23.24
N PRO A 62 5.61 -1.51 -24.14
CA PRO A 62 5.41 -0.10 -24.49
C PRO A 62 3.96 0.23 -24.85
N GLU A 63 3.19 -0.74 -25.35
CA GLU A 63 1.76 -0.59 -25.65
C GLU A 63 0.88 -0.36 -24.42
N LEU A 64 1.30 -0.75 -23.21
CA LEU A 64 0.57 -0.45 -21.97
C LEU A 64 0.62 1.04 -21.60
N PHE A 65 1.55 1.80 -22.17
CA PHE A 65 1.65 3.24 -22.02
C PHE A 65 0.93 4.02 -23.13
N LEU A 66 0.42 3.33 -24.16
CA LEU A 66 -0.36 3.96 -25.20
C LEU A 66 -1.78 4.19 -24.69
N ALA A 67 -2.19 5.46 -24.64
CA ALA A 67 -3.59 5.79 -24.40
C ALA A 67 -4.44 5.14 -25.50
N LYS A 68 -5.41 4.31 -25.12
CA LYS A 68 -6.39 3.79 -26.07
C LYS A 68 -7.32 4.95 -26.47
N PRO A 69 -7.35 5.35 -27.75
CA PRO A 69 -8.27 6.40 -28.18
C PRO A 69 -9.71 5.87 -28.07
N GLY A 70 -10.57 6.56 -27.31
CA GLY A 70 -12.02 6.32 -27.31
C GLY A 70 -12.62 5.53 -26.13
N GLU A 71 -11.84 5.13 -25.13
CA GLU A 71 -12.37 4.72 -23.83
C GLU A 71 -12.29 5.92 -22.86
N TYR A 72 -13.39 6.69 -22.78
CA TYR A 72 -13.64 7.72 -21.76
C TYR A 72 -14.73 7.25 -20.81
#